data_AF-A0A379TGJ0-F1
#
_entry.id   AF-A0A379TGJ0-F1
#
_cell.length_a   1.000
_cell.length_b   1.000
_cell.length_c   1.000
_cell.angle_alpha   90.00
_cell.angle_beta   90.00
_cell.angle_gamma   90.00
#
_symmetry.space_group_name_H-M   'P 1'
#
loop_
_entity.id
_entity.type
_entity.pdbx_description
1 polymer ?
#
loop_
_entity_poly.entity_id
_entity_poly.type
_entity_poly.pdbx_seq_one_letter_code
_entity_poly.pdbx_strand_id
1 'polypeptide(L)'
;MINIRYPVRKADGRDYKNYDELLTDIRKNAHGWWLLGISHYWHGGIHIGTSSSPASVLNQDTPEKSVPLQFMMDGEVVAWRVNRDYAAIECYQERPLRQSGTFVLVKSVYKPDEQDESSWLTLYQLYMHIAPLSEFPKRPLYRVTQKGHGVRMRKHSRHDDSREIVPDVLANKHGHARTLMQGETLTVLQQKSFLLEQRPEPFTLVQCLQDGNPAGDLFWVSMRPEYLEPDGECYVYLPDWMHSALNHGVFDDVVVPSAPLKVTVKAGDPVGFLGAQDLADEDNYPQIITTDYKAHIELLSPDEHVPDFVANAKAIKTGKTVH
;
A
#
# COMPACT_ATOMS: atom_id res chain seq x y z
N MET A 1 10.99 19.07 12.75
CA MET A 1 11.74 17.80 12.80
C MET A 1 11.21 16.88 11.71
N ILE A 2 12.06 16.46 10.78
CA ILE A 2 11.68 15.60 9.65
C ILE A 2 11.28 14.22 10.18
N ASN A 3 10.12 13.74 9.75
CA ASN A 3 9.69 12.36 9.97
C ASN A 3 10.32 11.50 8.88
N ILE A 4 11.29 10.66 9.25
CA ILE A 4 11.92 9.69 8.34
C ILE A 4 11.56 8.29 8.81
N ARG A 5 11.20 7.42 7.87
CA ARG A 5 10.87 6.02 8.11
C ARG A 5 11.76 5.12 7.27
N TYR A 6 12.00 3.90 7.76
CA TYR A 6 12.53 2.85 6.89
C TYR A 6 11.49 2.50 5.83
N PRO A 7 11.89 2.11 4.61
CA PRO A 7 10.93 1.84 3.53
C PRO A 7 10.09 0.57 3.73
N VAL A 8 10.39 -0.21 4.76
CA VAL A 8 9.75 -1.49 5.07
C VAL A 8 9.48 -1.63 6.57
N ARG A 9 8.48 -2.45 6.90
CA ARG A 9 8.07 -2.78 8.27
C ARG A 9 8.15 -4.28 8.49
N LYS A 10 8.10 -4.69 9.75
CA LYS A 10 8.07 -6.10 10.13
C LYS A 10 6.77 -6.76 9.70
N ALA A 11 6.75 -8.10 9.72
CA ALA A 11 5.57 -8.89 9.40
C ALA A 11 4.35 -8.60 10.31
N ASP A 12 4.57 -8.09 11.51
CA ASP A 12 3.50 -7.66 12.43
C ASP A 12 3.07 -6.19 12.23
N GLY A 13 3.56 -5.53 11.18
CA GLY A 13 3.25 -4.15 10.82
C GLY A 13 3.97 -3.08 11.64
N ARG A 14 4.83 -3.45 12.60
CA ARG A 14 5.60 -2.49 13.41
C ARG A 14 6.87 -2.04 12.69
N ASP A 15 7.33 -0.84 13.03
CA ASP A 15 8.61 -0.32 12.59
C ASP A 15 9.80 -1.11 13.19
N TYR A 16 10.91 -1.10 12.46
CA TYR A 16 12.21 -1.53 12.96
C TYR A 16 12.73 -0.56 14.02
N LYS A 17 13.31 -1.09 15.10
CA LYS A 17 13.76 -0.27 16.24
C LYS A 17 15.07 0.45 15.93
N ASN A 18 15.93 -0.18 15.14
CA ASN A 18 17.25 0.31 14.78
C ASN A 18 17.69 -0.27 13.43
N TYR A 19 18.83 0.22 12.95
CA TYR A 19 19.42 -0.15 11.67
C TYR A 19 19.86 -1.62 11.62
N ASP A 20 20.46 -2.14 12.71
CA ASP A 20 20.94 -3.53 12.75
C ASP A 20 19.80 -4.55 12.61
N GLU A 21 18.65 -4.27 13.22
CA GLU A 21 17.48 -5.10 13.10
C GLU A 21 16.97 -5.15 11.66
N LEU A 22 16.93 -3.99 10.98
CA LEU A 22 16.58 -3.93 9.55
C LEU A 22 17.60 -4.68 8.69
N LEU A 23 18.89 -4.42 8.89
CA LEU A 23 19.96 -5.07 8.14
C LEU A 23 19.95 -6.58 8.26
N THR A 24 19.60 -7.10 9.44
CA THR A 24 19.49 -8.55 9.67
C THR A 24 18.47 -9.19 8.73
N ASP A 25 17.37 -8.50 8.43
CA ASP A 25 16.35 -8.97 7.48
C ASP A 25 16.75 -8.72 6.02
N ILE A 26 17.24 -7.52 5.69
CA ILE A 26 17.64 -7.17 4.32
C ILE A 26 18.74 -8.10 3.77
N ARG A 27 19.68 -8.53 4.62
CA ARG A 27 20.77 -9.46 4.26
C ARG A 27 20.29 -10.88 3.94
N LYS A 28 19.01 -11.21 4.14
CA LYS A 28 18.42 -12.51 3.76
C LYS A 28 18.08 -12.61 2.28
N ASN A 29 18.01 -11.49 1.56
CA ASN A 29 17.83 -11.55 0.11
C ASN A 29 19.01 -12.33 -0.52
N ALA A 30 18.96 -12.67 -1.82
CA ALA A 30 20.11 -13.27 -2.53
C ALA A 30 21.02 -12.24 -3.23
N HIS A 31 20.45 -11.10 -3.66
CA HIS A 31 21.17 -10.00 -4.30
C HIS A 31 20.61 -8.61 -3.87
N GLY A 32 21.32 -7.53 -4.21
CA GLY A 32 20.80 -6.16 -4.16
C GLY A 32 20.87 -5.45 -2.80
N TRP A 33 21.86 -5.76 -1.96
CA TRP A 33 22.20 -4.95 -0.77
C TRP A 33 23.59 -4.33 -0.83
N TRP A 34 24.28 -4.47 -1.97
CA TRP A 34 25.58 -3.85 -2.24
C TRP A 34 25.55 -3.18 -3.61
N LEU A 35 26.29 -2.08 -3.75
CA LEU A 35 26.40 -1.26 -4.96
C LEU A 35 26.97 -2.01 -6.18
N LEU A 36 27.58 -3.18 -5.96
CA LEU A 36 28.17 -4.03 -6.99
C LEU A 36 27.81 -5.49 -6.68
N GLY A 37 27.18 -6.16 -7.65
CA GLY A 37 26.89 -7.59 -7.61
C GLY A 37 27.98 -8.42 -8.29
N ILE A 38 27.86 -9.75 -8.18
CA ILE A 38 28.74 -10.73 -8.83
C ILE A 38 28.73 -10.58 -10.36
N SER A 39 27.67 -9.98 -10.91
CA SER A 39 27.52 -9.67 -12.34
C SER A 39 28.32 -8.45 -12.81
N HIS A 40 29.11 -7.80 -11.94
CA HIS A 40 29.90 -6.60 -12.22
C HIS A 40 29.12 -5.37 -12.72
N TYR A 41 27.78 -5.39 -12.66
CA TYR A 41 26.95 -4.23 -12.93
C TYR A 41 26.77 -3.38 -11.68
N TRP A 42 26.76 -2.06 -11.89
CA TRP A 42 26.42 -1.09 -10.85
C TRP A 42 24.96 -1.27 -10.43
N HIS A 43 24.73 -1.33 -9.12
CA HIS A 43 23.41 -1.47 -8.52
C HIS A 43 23.10 -0.21 -7.70
N GLY A 44 22.27 0.68 -8.23
CA GLY A 44 22.02 2.02 -7.69
C GLY A 44 21.11 2.08 -6.47
N GLY A 45 20.62 0.94 -5.98
CA GLY A 45 19.58 0.89 -4.96
C GLY A 45 19.67 -0.31 -4.03
N ILE A 46 18.56 -0.60 -3.37
CA ILE A 46 18.36 -1.79 -2.56
C ILE A 46 17.19 -2.61 -3.09
N HIS A 47 17.28 -3.93 -2.97
CA HIS A 47 16.16 -4.84 -3.16
C HIS A 47 15.50 -5.15 -1.81
N ILE A 48 14.16 -5.04 -1.81
CA ILE A 48 13.30 -5.65 -0.80
C ILE A 48 12.66 -6.87 -1.45
N GLY A 49 12.84 -8.05 -0.88
CA GLY A 49 12.34 -9.30 -1.46
C GLY A 49 11.58 -10.14 -0.44
N THR A 50 10.98 -11.23 -0.91
CA THR A 50 10.23 -12.18 -0.06
C THR A 50 11.08 -12.70 1.10
N SER A 51 12.38 -12.91 0.91
CA SER A 51 13.29 -13.40 1.94
C SER A 51 13.50 -12.41 3.09
N SER A 52 13.54 -11.10 2.80
CA SER A 52 13.66 -10.06 3.81
C SER A 52 12.31 -9.64 4.40
N SER A 53 11.25 -9.64 3.58
CA SER A 53 9.98 -8.98 3.91
C SER A 53 8.78 -9.73 3.31
N PRO A 54 8.52 -10.98 3.74
CA PRO A 54 7.50 -11.84 3.11
C PRO A 54 6.08 -11.28 3.26
N ALA A 55 5.79 -10.57 4.36
CA ALA A 55 4.49 -9.92 4.56
C ALA A 55 4.23 -8.76 3.59
N SER A 56 5.26 -8.28 2.88
CA SER A 56 5.11 -7.23 1.85
C SER A 56 4.63 -7.76 0.50
N VAL A 57 4.40 -9.07 0.38
CA VAL A 57 3.61 -9.64 -0.72
C VAL A 57 2.13 -9.50 -0.37
N LEU A 58 1.34 -8.92 -1.29
CA LEU A 58 -0.10 -8.77 -1.10
C LEU A 58 -0.77 -10.14 -1.21
N ASN A 59 -1.43 -10.57 -0.14
CA ASN A 59 -2.29 -11.74 -0.16
C ASN A 59 -3.71 -11.31 -0.52
N GLN A 60 -4.23 -11.75 -1.67
CA GLN A 60 -5.56 -11.35 -2.13
C GLN A 60 -6.70 -11.90 -1.25
N ASP A 61 -6.51 -13.07 -0.62
CA ASP A 61 -7.50 -13.72 0.24
C ASP A 61 -7.57 -13.08 1.63
N THR A 62 -6.40 -12.68 2.17
CA THR A 62 -6.27 -12.04 3.49
C THR A 62 -5.41 -10.78 3.43
N PRO A 63 -5.84 -9.75 2.69
CA PRO A 63 -5.02 -8.56 2.44
C PRO A 63 -4.75 -7.74 3.71
N GLU A 64 -5.57 -7.89 4.75
CA GLU A 64 -5.36 -7.27 6.07
C GLU A 64 -4.12 -7.78 6.81
N LYS A 65 -3.58 -8.93 6.41
CA LYS A 65 -2.35 -9.50 6.99
C LYS A 65 -1.09 -9.08 6.25
N SER A 66 -1.24 -8.46 5.07
CA SER A 66 -0.11 -7.95 4.30
C SER A 66 0.32 -6.58 4.82
N VAL A 67 1.62 -6.31 4.71
CA VAL A 67 2.26 -5.10 5.22
C VAL A 67 2.93 -4.36 4.05
N PRO A 68 2.38 -3.24 3.57
CA PRO A 68 2.94 -2.54 2.42
C PRO A 68 4.31 -1.93 2.74
N LEU A 69 5.10 -1.74 1.69
CA LEU A 69 6.22 -0.81 1.69
C LEU A 69 5.72 0.60 2.04
N GLN A 70 6.57 1.43 2.61
CA GLN A 70 6.20 2.78 3.05
C GLN A 70 7.14 3.87 2.51
N PHE A 71 6.60 5.07 2.29
CA PHE A 71 7.40 6.21 1.88
C PHE A 71 8.36 6.57 3.01
N MET A 72 9.64 6.79 2.69
CA MET A 72 10.65 7.11 3.70
C MET A 72 10.51 8.53 4.20
N MET A 73 10.05 9.45 3.36
CA MET A 73 9.92 10.87 3.64
C MET A 73 8.67 11.46 3.01
N ASP A 74 8.17 12.55 3.61
CA ASP A 74 7.18 13.43 2.99
C ASP A 74 7.67 13.91 1.61
N GLY A 75 6.76 14.02 0.65
CA GLY A 75 7.11 14.49 -0.68
C GLY A 75 5.93 14.67 -1.61
N GLU A 76 6.25 15.03 -2.85
CA GLU A 76 5.33 15.16 -3.97
C GLU A 76 5.62 14.08 -5.00
N VAL A 77 4.59 13.36 -5.44
CA VAL A 77 4.73 12.41 -6.54
C VAL A 77 4.93 13.20 -7.83
N VAL A 78 6.07 12.97 -8.50
CA VAL A 78 6.48 13.71 -9.70
C VAL A 78 6.48 12.85 -10.96
N ALA A 79 6.42 11.52 -10.81
CA ALA A 79 6.13 10.61 -11.90
C ALA A 79 5.61 9.28 -11.35
N TRP A 80 4.80 8.58 -12.13
CA TRP A 80 4.43 7.20 -11.85
C TRP A 80 4.18 6.42 -13.13
N ARG A 81 4.17 5.10 -13.01
CA ARG A 81 3.49 4.20 -13.94
C ARG A 81 2.75 3.18 -13.09
N VAL A 82 1.44 3.06 -13.29
CA VAL A 82 0.65 1.96 -12.72
C VAL A 82 0.31 1.02 -13.85
N ASN A 83 0.81 -0.22 -13.79
CA ASN A 83 0.44 -1.24 -14.74
C ASN A 83 -0.93 -1.85 -14.37
N ARG A 84 -1.75 -2.14 -15.38
CA ARG A 84 -3.02 -2.86 -15.17
C ARG A 84 -2.75 -4.28 -14.68
N ASP A 85 -1.77 -4.92 -15.29
CA ASP A 85 -1.32 -6.27 -14.97
C ASP A 85 0.19 -6.40 -15.22
N TYR A 86 0.80 -7.54 -14.90
CA TYR A 86 2.20 -7.78 -15.20
C TYR A 86 2.49 -7.68 -16.70
N ALA A 87 3.67 -7.16 -17.03
CA ALA A 87 4.18 -7.31 -18.39
C ALA A 87 4.46 -8.79 -18.66
N ALA A 88 3.93 -9.30 -19.76
CA ALA A 88 4.22 -10.63 -20.27
C ALA A 88 5.44 -10.55 -21.19
N ILE A 89 6.57 -11.07 -20.72
CA ILE A 89 7.80 -11.15 -21.49
C ILE A 89 7.73 -12.44 -22.28
N GLU A 90 7.54 -12.30 -23.60
CA GLU A 90 7.64 -13.43 -24.52
C GLU A 90 9.06 -14.01 -24.48
N CYS A 91 9.13 -15.30 -24.27
CA CYS A 91 10.34 -16.09 -24.30
C CYS A 91 10.02 -17.42 -24.99
N TYR A 92 11.04 -18.19 -25.36
CA TYR A 92 10.87 -19.49 -26.03
C TYR A 92 10.21 -20.59 -25.15
N GLN A 93 9.54 -20.22 -24.06
CA GLN A 93 8.99 -21.09 -23.03
C GLN A 93 7.48 -21.32 -23.23
N GLU A 94 6.94 -22.29 -22.49
CA GLU A 94 5.51 -22.66 -22.54
C GLU A 94 4.57 -21.55 -22.05
N ARG A 95 5.07 -20.58 -21.27
CA ARG A 95 4.30 -19.41 -20.84
C ARG A 95 5.18 -18.15 -20.81
N PRO A 96 4.60 -16.96 -21.04
CA PRO A 96 5.30 -15.70 -20.84
C PRO A 96 5.74 -15.51 -19.39
N LEU A 97 6.89 -14.87 -19.19
CA LEU A 97 7.39 -14.51 -17.86
C LEU A 97 6.74 -13.20 -17.41
N ARG A 98 6.30 -13.15 -16.15
CA ARG A 98 5.73 -11.93 -15.57
C ARG A 98 6.83 -11.03 -15.02
N GLN A 99 6.70 -9.72 -15.26
CA GLN A 99 7.49 -8.71 -14.57
C GLN A 99 6.63 -7.48 -14.28
N SER A 100 6.74 -6.94 -13.07
CA SER A 100 6.08 -5.67 -12.78
C SER A 100 6.89 -4.48 -13.30
N GLY A 101 6.20 -3.62 -14.06
CA GLY A 101 6.68 -2.31 -14.46
C GLY A 101 6.18 -1.17 -13.58
N THR A 102 5.34 -1.42 -12.57
CA THR A 102 4.76 -0.35 -11.74
C THR A 102 5.85 0.34 -10.93
N PHE A 103 5.86 1.67 -10.97
CA PHE A 103 6.79 2.50 -10.19
C PHE A 103 6.15 3.81 -9.75
N VAL A 104 6.74 4.41 -8.71
CA VAL A 104 6.46 5.78 -8.28
C VAL A 104 7.76 6.51 -7.97
N LEU A 105 7.83 7.77 -8.39
CA LEU A 105 8.92 8.69 -8.15
C LEU A 105 8.41 9.87 -7.31
N VAL A 106 9.03 10.09 -6.16
CA VAL A 106 8.65 11.14 -5.22
C VAL A 106 9.79 12.13 -5.04
N LYS A 107 9.52 13.41 -5.23
CA LYS A 107 10.43 14.50 -4.89
C LYS A 107 10.20 14.95 -3.44
N SER A 108 11.26 14.95 -2.66
CA SER A 108 11.30 15.33 -1.25
C SER A 108 12.38 16.39 -1.04
N VAL A 109 12.30 17.12 0.07
CA VAL A 109 13.34 18.04 0.52
C VAL A 109 13.79 17.63 1.91
N TYR A 110 15.03 17.17 2.02
CA TYR A 110 15.66 16.84 3.28
C TYR A 110 16.34 18.09 3.86
N LYS A 111 16.03 18.40 5.12
CA LYS A 111 16.38 19.64 5.83
C LYS A 111 17.07 19.32 7.16
N PRO A 112 18.36 18.92 7.14
CA PRO A 112 19.05 18.52 8.37
C PRO A 112 19.21 19.68 9.36
N ASP A 113 19.35 20.91 8.86
CA ASP A 113 19.19 22.15 9.61
C ASP A 113 18.05 22.97 9.01
N GLU A 114 16.94 23.12 9.71
CA GLU A 114 15.77 23.89 9.23
C GLU A 114 16.07 25.39 9.06
N GLN A 115 17.16 25.91 9.60
CA GLN A 115 17.54 27.33 9.54
C GLN A 115 18.59 27.64 8.46
N ASP A 116 19.30 26.63 7.95
CA ASP A 116 20.32 26.78 6.90
C ASP A 116 19.88 26.04 5.62
N GLU A 117 19.28 26.76 4.67
CA GLU A 117 18.84 26.20 3.38
C GLU A 117 20.00 25.61 2.56
N SER A 118 21.24 26.09 2.74
CA SER A 118 22.41 25.54 2.05
C SER A 118 22.82 24.17 2.59
N SER A 119 22.19 23.69 3.67
CA SER A 119 22.34 22.32 4.18
C SER A 119 21.30 21.36 3.61
N TRP A 120 20.27 21.85 2.91
CA TRP A 120 19.16 21.03 2.44
C TRP A 120 19.55 20.21 1.21
N LEU A 121 18.85 19.11 0.98
CA LEU A 121 18.98 18.30 -0.23
C LEU A 121 17.62 18.07 -0.88
N THR A 122 17.56 18.25 -2.20
CA THR A 122 16.49 17.70 -3.02
C THR A 122 16.72 16.21 -3.19
N LEU A 123 15.77 15.39 -2.76
CA LEU A 123 15.87 13.94 -2.88
C LEU A 123 14.73 13.40 -3.74
N TYR A 124 15.06 12.44 -4.60
CA TYR A 124 14.09 11.63 -5.32
C TYR A 124 14.07 10.22 -4.75
N GLN A 125 12.92 9.78 -4.25
CA GLN A 125 12.68 8.41 -3.82
C GLN A 125 12.04 7.67 -4.99
N LEU A 126 12.74 6.70 -5.57
CA LEU A 126 12.24 5.88 -6.67
C LEU A 126 11.93 4.48 -6.13
N TYR A 127 10.68 4.04 -6.28
CA TYR A 127 10.26 2.68 -5.95
C TYR A 127 9.79 1.98 -7.22
N MET A 128 10.43 0.88 -7.59
CA MET A 128 10.17 0.11 -8.81
C MET A 128 9.78 -1.34 -8.50
N HIS A 129 9.16 -1.99 -9.49
CA HIS A 129 8.71 -3.38 -9.42
C HIS A 129 7.66 -3.62 -8.32
N ILE A 130 6.84 -2.61 -8.02
CA ILE A 130 5.72 -2.72 -7.08
C ILE A 130 4.59 -3.54 -7.71
N ALA A 131 3.74 -4.21 -6.95
CA ALA A 131 2.58 -4.95 -7.45
C ALA A 131 1.70 -4.10 -8.41
N PRO A 132 1.28 -4.64 -9.57
CA PRO A 132 0.35 -3.97 -10.49
C PRO A 132 -1.07 -3.91 -9.94
N LEU A 133 -1.95 -3.17 -10.62
CA LEU A 133 -3.35 -2.97 -10.20
C LEU A 133 -4.14 -4.29 -10.09
N SER A 134 -3.82 -5.29 -10.92
CA SER A 134 -4.44 -6.61 -10.93
C SER A 134 -4.27 -7.39 -9.63
N GLU A 135 -3.27 -7.07 -8.82
CA GLU A 135 -3.01 -7.74 -7.53
C GLU A 135 -3.90 -7.22 -6.40
N PHE A 136 -4.49 -6.03 -6.55
CA PHE A 136 -5.28 -5.43 -5.50
C PHE A 136 -6.71 -5.98 -5.53
N PRO A 137 -7.18 -6.61 -4.43
CA PRO A 137 -8.52 -7.16 -4.42
C PRO A 137 -9.56 -6.05 -4.50
N LYS A 138 -10.72 -6.40 -5.05
CA LYS A 138 -11.89 -5.53 -5.10
C LYS A 138 -12.94 -5.97 -4.10
N ARG A 139 -13.70 -5.00 -3.58
CA ARG A 139 -14.88 -5.25 -2.77
C ARG A 139 -16.12 -4.63 -3.40
N PRO A 140 -17.27 -5.31 -3.33
CA PRO A 140 -18.54 -4.73 -3.76
C PRO A 140 -18.87 -3.47 -2.97
N LEU A 141 -19.40 -2.47 -3.68
CA LEU A 141 -19.96 -1.25 -3.12
C LEU A 141 -21.48 -1.31 -3.12
N TYR A 142 -22.06 -0.75 -2.07
CA TYR A 142 -23.50 -0.54 -1.96
C TYR A 142 -23.79 0.90 -1.55
N ARG A 143 -24.83 1.49 -2.15
CA ARG A 143 -25.33 2.81 -1.78
C ARG A 143 -26.55 2.69 -0.89
N VAL A 144 -26.62 3.52 0.14
CA VAL A 144 -27.77 3.61 1.03
C VAL A 144 -28.93 4.30 0.32
N THR A 145 -30.03 3.58 0.17
CA THR A 145 -31.23 4.10 -0.48
C THR A 145 -31.98 5.08 0.44
N GLN A 146 -33.04 5.71 -0.07
CA GLN A 146 -33.94 6.51 0.78
C GLN A 146 -34.57 5.71 1.92
N LYS A 147 -34.93 4.43 1.68
CA LYS A 147 -35.48 3.55 2.74
C LYS A 147 -34.40 3.00 3.67
N GLY A 148 -33.13 3.00 3.24
CA GLY A 148 -31.99 2.67 4.09
C GLY A 148 -31.61 3.76 5.09
N HIS A 149 -32.09 5.00 4.89
CA HIS A 149 -31.90 6.07 5.86
C HIS A 149 -32.48 5.70 7.23
N GLY A 150 -31.69 5.85 8.29
CA GLY A 150 -32.12 5.51 9.65
C GLY A 150 -31.92 4.04 10.03
N VAL A 151 -31.45 3.18 9.11
CA VAL A 151 -31.10 1.79 9.46
C VAL A 151 -29.99 1.78 10.49
N ARG A 152 -30.20 1.05 11.60
CA ARG A 152 -29.29 1.03 12.75
C ARG A 152 -27.98 0.30 12.41
N MET A 153 -26.87 0.99 12.67
CA MET A 153 -25.53 0.40 12.64
C MET A 153 -25.32 -0.45 13.89
N ARG A 154 -24.66 -1.60 13.76
CA ARG A 154 -24.45 -2.55 14.86
C ARG A 154 -22.98 -2.89 15.05
N LYS A 155 -22.60 -3.18 16.29
CA LYS A 155 -21.20 -3.42 16.68
C LYS A 155 -20.63 -4.62 15.93
N HIS A 156 -19.40 -4.50 15.48
CA HIS A 156 -18.59 -5.61 15.00
C HIS A 156 -17.68 -6.15 16.12
N SER A 157 -17.48 -7.46 16.14
CA SER A 157 -16.56 -8.18 17.02
C SER A 157 -15.97 -9.39 16.29
N ARG A 158 -14.73 -9.76 16.65
CA ARG A 158 -14.05 -10.97 16.14
C ARG A 158 -14.78 -12.30 16.42
N HIS A 159 -15.79 -12.29 17.27
CA HIS A 159 -16.60 -13.46 17.62
C HIS A 159 -17.93 -13.52 16.85
N ASP A 160 -18.17 -12.57 15.94
CA ASP A 160 -19.43 -12.51 15.22
C ASP A 160 -19.60 -13.68 14.24
N ASP A 161 -18.53 -14.35 13.81
CA ASP A 161 -18.59 -15.53 12.93
C ASP A 161 -19.34 -16.72 13.55
N SER A 162 -19.25 -16.92 14.87
CA SER A 162 -19.99 -17.97 15.59
C SER A 162 -21.30 -17.47 16.21
N ARG A 163 -21.58 -16.16 16.10
CA ARG A 163 -22.77 -15.55 16.72
C ARG A 163 -24.04 -15.82 15.93
N GLU A 164 -25.10 -16.24 16.61
CA GLU A 164 -26.41 -16.47 15.97
C GLU A 164 -27.30 -15.23 15.98
N ILE A 165 -27.34 -14.51 17.11
CA ILE A 165 -28.20 -13.34 17.30
C ILE A 165 -27.49 -12.08 16.84
N VAL A 166 -28.25 -11.16 16.27
CA VAL A 166 -27.73 -9.89 15.76
C VAL A 166 -26.97 -9.09 16.83
N PRO A 167 -25.81 -8.46 16.52
CA PRO A 167 -25.06 -7.66 17.48
C PRO A 167 -25.81 -6.42 17.99
N ASP A 168 -25.34 -5.86 19.11
CA ASP A 168 -25.93 -4.64 19.69
C ASP A 168 -25.81 -3.44 18.75
N VAL A 169 -26.76 -2.51 18.87
CA VAL A 169 -26.74 -1.25 18.14
C VAL A 169 -25.57 -0.38 18.62
N LEU A 170 -24.88 0.24 17.67
CA LEU A 170 -23.86 1.25 17.96
C LEU A 170 -24.53 2.53 18.47
N ALA A 171 -23.99 3.11 19.54
CA ALA A 171 -24.44 4.40 20.07
C ALA A 171 -23.39 5.48 19.82
N ASN A 172 -23.83 6.72 19.65
CA ASN A 172 -22.95 7.89 19.63
C ASN A 172 -22.57 8.30 21.07
N LYS A 173 -21.73 9.33 21.20
CA LYS A 173 -21.28 9.88 22.49
C LYS A 173 -22.40 10.37 23.42
N HIS A 174 -23.61 10.56 22.90
CA HIS A 174 -24.81 10.98 23.64
C HIS A 174 -25.77 9.81 23.93
N GLY A 175 -25.40 8.57 23.58
CA GLY A 175 -26.23 7.38 23.79
C GLY A 175 -27.29 7.14 22.71
N HIS A 176 -27.39 7.97 21.68
CA HIS A 176 -28.33 7.74 20.58
C HIS A 176 -27.78 6.72 19.59
N ALA A 177 -28.67 5.90 19.02
CA ALA A 177 -28.31 4.93 17.98
C ALA A 177 -27.64 5.63 16.79
N ARG A 178 -26.52 5.06 16.33
CA ARG A 178 -25.91 5.40 15.04
C ARG A 178 -26.70 4.72 13.93
N THR A 179 -26.92 5.44 12.85
CA THR A 179 -27.77 5.02 11.75
C THR A 179 -27.18 5.45 10.42
N LEU A 180 -27.50 4.72 9.36
CA LEU A 180 -27.11 5.04 7.99
C LEU A 180 -27.77 6.34 7.51
N MET A 181 -27.04 7.09 6.69
CA MET A 181 -27.53 8.28 5.98
C MET A 181 -27.77 7.95 4.51
N GLN A 182 -28.86 8.46 3.93
CA GLN A 182 -29.14 8.26 2.50
C GLN A 182 -27.97 8.75 1.66
N GLY A 183 -27.59 7.97 0.65
CA GLY A 183 -26.51 8.30 -0.28
C GLY A 183 -25.12 7.93 0.21
N GLU A 184 -24.94 7.45 1.44
CA GLU A 184 -23.66 6.88 1.88
C GLU A 184 -23.30 5.66 1.02
N THR A 185 -22.03 5.54 0.65
CA THR A 185 -21.49 4.36 -0.02
C THR A 185 -20.74 3.49 0.99
N LEU A 186 -20.99 2.19 0.95
CA LEU A 186 -20.49 1.18 1.88
C LEU A 186 -19.74 0.11 1.10
N THR A 187 -18.56 -0.28 1.57
CA THR A 187 -17.87 -1.47 1.06
C THR A 187 -18.24 -2.70 1.86
N VAL A 188 -18.48 -3.82 1.19
CA VAL A 188 -18.90 -5.08 1.81
C VAL A 188 -17.70 -5.99 2.02
N LEU A 189 -17.49 -6.42 3.27
CA LEU A 189 -16.45 -7.36 3.65
C LEU A 189 -16.99 -8.78 3.78
N GLN A 190 -18.17 -8.91 4.37
CA GLN A 190 -18.77 -10.20 4.70
C GLN A 190 -20.28 -10.07 4.70
N GLN A 191 -20.97 -11.17 4.42
CA GLN A 191 -22.41 -11.30 4.61
C GLN A 191 -22.69 -12.43 5.57
N LYS A 192 -23.71 -12.24 6.42
CA LYS A 192 -24.14 -13.23 7.38
C LYS A 192 -25.62 -13.06 7.70
N SER A 193 -26.32 -14.17 7.90
CA SER A 193 -27.66 -14.17 8.46
C SER A 193 -27.58 -14.19 9.98
N PHE A 194 -28.25 -13.23 10.63
CA PHE A 194 -28.43 -13.22 12.08
C PHE A 194 -29.90 -13.38 12.45
N LEU A 195 -30.18 -13.92 13.63
CA LEU A 195 -31.50 -13.89 14.23
C LEU A 195 -31.77 -12.48 14.79
N LEU A 196 -32.78 -11.80 14.23
CA LEU A 196 -33.36 -10.57 14.76
C LEU A 196 -34.81 -10.89 15.12
N GLU A 197 -35.18 -10.73 16.39
CA GLU A 197 -36.52 -11.09 16.89
C GLU A 197 -36.93 -12.53 16.51
N GLN A 198 -35.98 -13.47 16.67
CA GLN A 198 -36.12 -14.90 16.33
C GLN A 198 -36.32 -15.21 14.84
N ARG A 199 -36.18 -14.21 13.95
CA ARG A 199 -36.25 -14.40 12.50
C ARG A 199 -34.87 -14.26 11.87
N PRO A 200 -34.47 -15.16 10.97
CA PRO A 200 -33.27 -14.98 10.18
C PRO A 200 -33.39 -13.73 9.29
N GLU A 201 -32.42 -12.83 9.40
CA GLU A 201 -32.36 -11.59 8.65
C GLU A 201 -30.97 -11.41 8.03
N PRO A 202 -30.88 -10.92 6.78
CA PRO A 202 -29.60 -10.72 6.11
C PRO A 202 -28.90 -9.47 6.64
N PHE A 203 -27.64 -9.63 7.01
CA PHE A 203 -26.75 -8.55 7.42
C PHE A 203 -25.43 -8.61 6.64
N THR A 204 -24.80 -7.45 6.53
CA THR A 204 -23.47 -7.32 5.94
C THR A 204 -22.54 -6.53 6.85
N LEU A 205 -21.30 -6.99 6.93
CA LEU A 205 -20.20 -6.30 7.61
C LEU A 205 -19.61 -5.32 6.62
N VAL A 206 -19.67 -4.04 6.97
CA VAL A 206 -19.32 -2.95 6.07
C VAL A 206 -18.40 -1.95 6.73
N GLN A 207 -17.79 -1.13 5.86
CA GLN A 207 -17.08 0.08 6.21
C GLN A 207 -17.60 1.21 5.30
N CYS A 208 -17.67 2.44 5.79
CA CYS A 208 -18.03 3.58 4.95
C CYS A 208 -16.90 3.89 3.96
N LEU A 209 -17.25 4.35 2.76
CA LEU A 209 -16.29 4.99 1.86
C LEU A 209 -16.16 6.48 2.19
N GLN A 210 -14.92 6.95 2.30
CA GLN A 210 -14.56 8.37 2.35
C GLN A 210 -13.50 8.61 1.28
N ASP A 211 -13.71 9.58 0.40
CA ASP A 211 -12.80 9.93 -0.70
C ASP A 211 -12.41 8.73 -1.60
N GLY A 212 -13.33 7.78 -1.77
CA GLY A 212 -13.11 6.56 -2.56
C GLY A 212 -12.45 5.40 -1.80
N ASN A 213 -12.09 5.60 -0.54
CA ASN A 213 -11.38 4.64 0.30
C ASN A 213 -12.26 4.11 1.45
N PRO A 214 -12.17 2.82 1.80
CA PRO A 214 -12.77 2.31 3.04
C PRO A 214 -12.18 2.98 4.27
N ALA A 215 -13.02 3.60 5.11
CA ALA A 215 -12.61 4.39 6.26
C ALA A 215 -13.48 4.17 7.51
N GLY A 216 -12.86 4.28 8.68
CA GLY A 216 -13.52 4.15 9.98
C GLY A 216 -13.67 2.70 10.48
N ASP A 217 -14.40 2.50 11.58
CA ASP A 217 -14.60 1.17 12.14
C ASP A 217 -15.58 0.33 11.30
N LEU A 218 -15.40 -0.99 11.34
CA LEU A 218 -16.35 -1.94 10.78
C LEU A 218 -17.63 -2.00 11.61
N PHE A 219 -18.77 -2.20 10.93
CA PHE A 219 -20.06 -2.35 11.58
C PHE A 219 -21.01 -3.21 10.74
N TRP A 220 -21.99 -3.83 11.40
CA TRP A 220 -23.04 -4.61 10.75
C TRP A 220 -24.27 -3.75 10.43
N VAL A 221 -24.84 -3.96 9.25
CA VAL A 221 -26.14 -3.37 8.83
C VAL A 221 -26.99 -4.39 8.09
N SER A 222 -28.30 -4.15 8.07
CA SER A 222 -29.22 -4.99 7.31
C SER A 222 -28.97 -4.84 5.82
N MET A 223 -28.90 -5.97 5.10
CA MET A 223 -28.62 -6.02 3.66
C MET A 223 -29.88 -6.20 2.82
N ARG A 224 -31.04 -5.80 3.33
CA ARG A 224 -32.26 -5.93 2.54
C ARG A 224 -32.19 -5.02 1.30
N PRO A 225 -32.65 -5.48 0.12
CA PRO A 225 -32.54 -4.71 -1.12
C PRO A 225 -33.22 -3.35 -1.08
N GLU A 226 -34.25 -3.18 -0.23
CA GLU A 226 -34.86 -1.87 -0.04
C GLU A 226 -33.94 -0.87 0.68
N TYR A 227 -32.94 -1.32 1.44
CA TYR A 227 -32.05 -0.45 2.23
C TYR A 227 -30.74 -0.16 1.51
N LEU A 228 -30.18 -1.15 0.81
CA LEU A 228 -28.89 -1.08 0.14
C LEU A 228 -29.04 -1.53 -1.32
N GLU A 229 -28.54 -0.73 -2.26
CA GLU A 229 -28.49 -1.06 -3.69
C GLU A 229 -27.03 -1.18 -4.16
N PRO A 230 -26.71 -2.07 -5.13
CA PRO A 230 -25.36 -2.17 -5.67
C PRO A 230 -24.87 -0.86 -6.32
N ASP A 231 -23.60 -0.51 -6.08
CA ASP A 231 -22.97 0.72 -6.56
C ASP A 231 -21.57 0.48 -7.17
N GLY A 232 -21.33 -0.72 -7.67
CA GLY A 232 -20.07 -1.12 -8.31
C GLY A 232 -19.09 -1.79 -7.35
N GLU A 233 -17.80 -1.50 -7.53
CA GLU A 233 -16.70 -2.10 -6.76
C GLU A 233 -15.61 -1.05 -6.47
N CYS A 234 -14.89 -1.22 -5.36
CA CYS A 234 -13.68 -0.46 -5.07
C CYS A 234 -12.49 -1.39 -4.89
N TYR A 235 -11.29 -0.91 -5.23
CA TYR A 235 -10.06 -1.55 -4.77
C TYR A 235 -9.93 -1.40 -3.25
N VAL A 236 -9.33 -2.38 -2.60
CA VAL A 236 -8.96 -2.30 -1.19
C VAL A 236 -7.46 -2.47 -1.02
N TYR A 237 -6.91 -1.80 0.01
CA TYR A 237 -5.46 -1.73 0.27
C TYR A 237 -4.65 -1.09 -0.86
N LEU A 238 -5.31 -0.43 -1.82
CA LEU A 238 -4.66 0.35 -2.85
C LEU A 238 -4.16 1.67 -2.22
N PRO A 239 -2.86 2.02 -2.36
CA PRO A 239 -2.32 3.26 -1.83
C PRO A 239 -2.96 4.52 -2.43
N ASP A 240 -3.02 5.61 -1.66
CA ASP A 240 -3.65 6.87 -2.09
C ASP A 240 -3.07 7.46 -3.39
N TRP A 241 -1.76 7.31 -3.60
CA TRP A 241 -1.14 7.74 -4.86
C TRP A 241 -1.58 6.88 -6.05
N MET A 242 -1.85 5.59 -5.84
CA MET A 242 -2.42 4.71 -6.88
C MET A 242 -3.91 4.98 -7.09
N HIS A 243 -4.66 5.41 -6.06
CA HIS A 243 -6.01 5.96 -6.25
C HIS A 243 -5.98 7.23 -7.10
N SER A 244 -4.98 8.09 -6.91
CA SER A 244 -4.77 9.26 -7.76
C SER A 244 -4.47 8.86 -9.22
N ALA A 245 -3.65 7.82 -9.43
CA ALA A 245 -3.40 7.25 -10.75
C ALA A 245 -4.66 6.62 -11.37
N LEU A 246 -5.47 5.92 -10.57
CA LEU A 246 -6.75 5.32 -10.99
C LEU A 246 -7.72 6.39 -11.49
N ASN A 247 -7.85 7.49 -10.74
CA ASN A 247 -8.68 8.64 -11.10
C ASN A 247 -8.14 9.41 -12.32
N HIS A 248 -6.81 9.43 -12.50
CA HIS A 248 -6.18 10.00 -13.69
C HIS A 248 -6.49 9.16 -14.96
N GLY A 249 -6.64 7.84 -14.82
CA GLY A 249 -7.14 6.97 -15.89
C GLY A 249 -6.11 6.55 -16.95
N VAL A 250 -4.83 6.90 -16.78
CA VAL A 250 -3.73 6.46 -17.66
C VAL A 250 -2.94 5.36 -16.95
N PHE A 251 -2.81 4.23 -17.62
CA PHE A 251 -2.13 3.03 -17.13
C PHE A 251 -1.14 2.53 -18.17
N ASP A 252 -0.20 1.69 -17.73
CA ASP A 252 0.81 1.04 -18.56
C ASP A 252 1.79 1.99 -19.26
N ASP A 253 1.69 3.30 -18.97
CA ASP A 253 2.57 4.35 -19.47
C ASP A 253 3.04 5.26 -18.32
N VAL A 254 4.11 6.02 -18.57
CA VAL A 254 4.65 6.99 -17.62
C VAL A 254 3.77 8.23 -17.60
N VAL A 255 3.29 8.58 -16.42
CA VAL A 255 2.57 9.81 -16.16
C VAL A 255 3.47 10.75 -15.35
N VAL A 256 3.62 11.97 -15.86
CA VAL A 256 4.17 13.11 -15.12
C VAL A 256 2.98 14.02 -14.77
N PRO A 257 2.51 14.04 -13.50
CA PRO A 257 1.40 14.90 -13.11
C PRO A 257 1.70 16.36 -13.47
N SER A 258 0.77 16.98 -14.20
CA SER A 258 0.85 18.40 -14.57
C SER A 258 0.04 19.25 -13.60
N ALA A 259 0.45 20.51 -13.42
CA ALA A 259 -0.31 21.44 -12.59
C ALA A 259 -1.75 21.58 -13.13
N PRO A 260 -2.78 21.56 -12.27
CA PRO A 260 -2.73 21.68 -10.80
C PRO A 260 -2.77 20.35 -10.04
N LEU A 261 -2.63 19.19 -10.69
CA LEU A 261 -2.68 17.88 -10.02
C LEU A 261 -1.47 17.73 -9.10
N LYS A 262 -1.71 17.80 -7.80
CA LYS A 262 -0.69 17.65 -6.77
C LYS A 262 -1.00 16.44 -5.91
N VAL A 263 -0.21 15.39 -6.07
CA VAL A 263 -0.29 14.18 -5.23
C VAL A 263 0.84 14.25 -4.21
N THR A 264 0.51 14.40 -2.93
CA THR A 264 1.48 14.44 -1.84
C THR A 264 1.44 13.17 -1.03
N VAL A 265 2.59 12.75 -0.51
CA VAL A 265 2.72 11.58 0.36
C VAL A 265 3.40 11.97 1.67
N LYS A 266 3.12 11.24 2.73
CA LYS A 266 3.75 11.36 4.05
C LYS A 266 4.68 10.19 4.33
N ALA A 267 5.70 10.44 5.14
CA ALA A 267 6.55 9.38 5.63
C ALA A 267 5.73 8.35 6.44
N GLY A 268 5.78 7.09 6.02
CA GLY A 268 4.97 6.01 6.58
C GLY A 268 3.70 5.68 5.78
N ASP A 269 3.30 6.54 4.82
CA ASP A 269 2.18 6.21 3.93
C ASP A 269 2.53 5.00 3.06
N PRO A 270 1.56 4.12 2.74
CA PRO A 270 1.78 2.98 1.87
C PRO A 270 2.30 3.40 0.48
N VAL A 271 3.35 2.73 0.01
CA VAL A 271 3.82 2.80 -1.38
C VAL A 271 3.13 1.72 -2.22
N GLY A 272 2.97 0.53 -1.65
CA GLY A 272 2.43 -0.64 -2.34
C GLY A 272 3.10 -1.92 -1.84
N PHE A 273 2.96 -2.99 -2.61
CA PHE A 273 3.44 -4.33 -2.26
C PHE A 273 4.51 -4.81 -3.25
N LEU A 274 5.24 -5.88 -2.91
CA LEU A 274 6.24 -6.47 -3.79
C LEU A 274 5.57 -7.02 -5.06
N GLY A 275 6.10 -6.69 -6.24
CA GLY A 275 5.62 -7.24 -7.51
C GLY A 275 6.33 -8.54 -7.86
N ALA A 276 5.63 -9.43 -8.57
CA ALA A 276 6.22 -10.64 -9.11
C ALA A 276 7.26 -10.35 -10.20
N GLN A 277 8.31 -11.15 -10.20
CA GLN A 277 9.21 -11.38 -11.32
C GLN A 277 9.41 -12.88 -11.50
N ASP A 278 9.01 -13.40 -12.65
CA ASP A 278 9.33 -14.77 -13.04
C ASP A 278 10.76 -14.83 -13.57
N LEU A 279 11.51 -15.84 -13.11
CA LEU A 279 12.87 -16.15 -13.52
C LEU A 279 12.88 -17.57 -14.09
N ALA A 280 13.52 -17.73 -15.24
CA ALA A 280 13.72 -19.04 -15.83
C ALA A 280 15.14 -19.52 -15.58
N ASP A 281 15.24 -20.75 -15.09
CA ASP A 281 16.51 -21.45 -15.02
C ASP A 281 16.85 -22.02 -16.40
N GLU A 282 17.77 -21.37 -17.10
CA GLU A 282 18.21 -21.76 -18.44
C GLU A 282 19.01 -23.07 -18.46
N ASP A 283 19.55 -23.50 -17.31
CA ASP A 283 20.43 -24.68 -17.20
C ASP A 283 19.65 -26.00 -17.06
N ASN A 284 18.33 -25.96 -16.84
CA ASN A 284 17.46 -27.13 -16.71
C ASN A 284 16.59 -27.36 -17.96
N TYR A 285 16.37 -28.63 -18.34
CA TYR A 285 15.41 -28.99 -19.41
C TYR A 285 14.43 -30.09 -18.93
N PRO A 286 13.12 -29.81 -18.86
CA PRO A 286 12.47 -28.54 -19.16
C PRO A 286 12.89 -27.43 -18.17
N GLN A 287 12.93 -26.19 -18.66
CA GLN A 287 13.32 -25.03 -17.84
C GLN A 287 12.36 -24.86 -16.65
N ILE A 288 12.93 -24.66 -15.47
CA ILE A 288 12.16 -24.44 -14.25
C ILE A 288 11.91 -22.93 -14.12
N ILE A 289 10.64 -22.53 -14.19
CA ILE A 289 10.23 -21.15 -13.91
C ILE A 289 9.98 -21.01 -12.42
N THR A 290 10.70 -20.09 -11.78
CA THR A 290 10.47 -19.68 -10.39
C THR A 290 9.90 -18.26 -10.37
N THR A 291 9.05 -17.97 -9.39
CA THR A 291 8.53 -16.61 -9.17
C THR A 291 9.16 -16.06 -7.92
N ASP A 292 9.84 -14.92 -8.04
CA ASP A 292 10.26 -14.10 -6.92
C ASP A 292 9.34 -12.88 -6.80
N TYR A 293 9.21 -12.33 -5.59
CA TYR A 293 8.53 -11.06 -5.36
C TYR A 293 9.52 -10.08 -4.77
N LYS A 294 9.69 -8.95 -5.45
CA LYS A 294 10.63 -7.92 -5.02
C LYS A 294 10.28 -6.53 -5.50
N ALA A 295 10.78 -5.55 -4.77
CA ALA A 295 10.81 -4.16 -5.16
C ALA A 295 12.25 -3.66 -5.16
N HIS A 296 12.53 -2.67 -6.01
CA HIS A 296 13.82 -1.97 -6.04
C HIS A 296 13.61 -0.53 -5.62
N ILE A 297 14.46 -0.05 -4.70
CA ILE A 297 14.33 1.29 -4.12
C ILE A 297 15.63 2.05 -4.32
N GLU A 298 15.54 3.26 -4.87
CA GLU A 298 16.67 4.18 -5.01
C GLU A 298 16.38 5.51 -4.33
N LEU A 299 17.45 6.14 -3.84
CA LEU A 299 17.43 7.49 -3.32
C LEU A 299 18.45 8.31 -4.09
N LEU A 300 17.98 9.29 -4.85
CA LEU A 300 18.78 10.07 -5.78
C LEU A 300 18.77 11.54 -5.36
N SER A 301 19.86 12.27 -5.61
CA SER A 301 19.92 13.72 -5.44
C SER A 301 20.52 14.34 -6.69
N PRO A 302 19.89 15.37 -7.29
CA PRO A 302 20.50 16.13 -8.38
C PRO A 302 21.44 17.23 -7.88
N ASP A 303 21.49 17.48 -6.57
CA ASP A 303 22.18 18.62 -6.00
C ASP A 303 23.71 18.46 -6.08
N GLU A 304 24.41 19.50 -6.56
CA GLU A 304 25.86 19.46 -6.76
C GLU A 304 26.66 19.37 -5.45
N HIS A 305 26.07 19.81 -4.33
CA HIS A 305 26.70 19.82 -3.00
C HIS A 305 26.50 18.53 -2.20
N VAL A 306 26.03 17.44 -2.83
CA VAL A 306 25.99 16.10 -2.18
C VAL A 306 27.34 15.69 -1.57
N PRO A 307 28.52 15.94 -2.18
CA PRO A 307 29.79 15.64 -1.54
C PRO A 307 30.00 16.37 -0.21
N ASP A 308 29.62 17.65 -0.13
CA ASP A 308 29.72 18.45 1.10
C ASP A 308 28.78 17.95 2.19
N PHE A 309 27.59 17.52 1.79
CA PHE A 309 26.62 16.88 2.67
C PHE A 309 27.16 15.58 3.27
N VAL A 310 27.72 14.69 2.44
CA VAL A 310 28.30 13.40 2.89
C VAL A 310 29.51 13.63 3.79
N ALA A 311 30.33 14.65 3.50
CA ALA A 311 31.45 15.04 4.34
C ALA A 311 31.04 15.75 5.64
N ASN A 312 29.74 16.04 5.84
CA ASN A 312 29.22 16.85 6.93
C ASN A 312 29.95 18.21 7.06
N ALA A 313 30.17 18.91 5.95
CA ALA A 313 30.92 20.17 5.92
C ALA A 313 30.31 21.27 6.81
N LYS A 314 29.00 21.20 7.06
CA LYS A 314 28.24 22.09 7.95
C LYS A 314 28.32 21.73 9.43
N ALA A 315 29.02 20.64 9.77
CA ALA A 315 29.18 20.13 11.13
C ALA A 315 27.85 19.97 11.88
N ILE A 316 26.84 19.43 11.18
CA ILE A 316 25.51 19.18 11.73
C ILE A 316 25.62 18.14 12.83
N LYS A 317 25.04 18.45 14.00
CA LYS A 317 25.06 17.61 15.21
C LYS A 317 23.67 17.11 15.61
N THR A 318 22.65 17.47 14.85
CA THR A 318 21.26 17.05 15.04
C THR A 318 21.04 15.69 14.37
N GLY A 319 20.27 14.81 15.03
CA GLY A 319 20.11 13.41 14.64
C GLY A 319 20.82 12.47 15.62
N LYS A 320 20.12 11.42 16.09
CA LYS A 320 20.74 10.44 16.99
C LYS A 320 21.77 9.64 16.20
N THR A 321 23.03 9.69 16.58
CA THR A 321 24.02 8.68 16.21
C THR A 321 23.55 7.35 16.80
N VAL A 322 22.99 6.48 15.97
CA VAL A 322 22.80 5.08 16.34
C VAL A 322 24.13 4.41 16.03
N HIS A 323 24.97 4.29 17.06
CA HIS A 323 26.17 3.45 17.01
C HIS A 323 25.80 1.97 17.00
#